data_AF-A0A227J3W5-F1
#
_entry.id   AF-A0A227J3W5-F1
#
_cell.length_a   1.000
_cell.length_b   1.000
_cell.length_c   1.000
_cell.angle_alpha   90.00
_cell.angle_beta   90.00
_cell.angle_gamma   90.00
#
_symmetry.space_group_name_H-M   'P 1'
#
loop_
_entity.id
_entity.type
_entity.pdbx_description
1 polymer ?
#
loop_
_entity_poly.entity_id
_entity_poly.type
_entity_poly.pdbx_seq_one_letter_code
_entity_poly.pdbx_strand_id
1 'polypeptide(L)'
;NVTFPCTMVDRIVPAATEETLSEIAELVGCEDPCGIACEPFRQWVIEDKFVAGRPDWNVAGAEFVADVVPYEEMKLRMLNGSHSFLAYLGYLGGYAHISDTMTDEGYR
;
A
#
# COMPACT_ATOMS: atom_id res chain seq x y z
N ASN A 1 22.33 -18.86 -11.52
CA ASN A 1 21.37 -18.61 -12.63
C ASN A 1 20.13 -17.82 -12.20
N VAL A 2 19.62 -17.92 -10.96
CA VAL A 2 18.41 -17.18 -10.52
C VAL A 2 18.57 -16.68 -9.08
N THR A 3 17.95 -15.54 -8.74
CA THR A 3 17.78 -15.03 -7.37
C THR A 3 16.29 -14.70 -7.12
N PHE A 4 15.88 -14.70 -5.85
CA PHE A 4 14.52 -14.39 -5.40
C PHE A 4 14.60 -13.37 -4.25
N PRO A 5 14.88 -12.09 -4.52
CA PRO A 5 14.96 -11.08 -3.47
C PRO A 5 13.58 -10.89 -2.82
N CYS A 6 13.54 -10.91 -1.48
CA CYS A 6 12.34 -10.54 -0.73
C CYS A 6 12.10 -9.02 -0.78
N THR A 7 10.86 -8.59 -0.53
CA THR A 7 10.49 -7.18 -0.53
C THR A 7 9.38 -6.88 0.46
N MET A 8 9.50 -5.75 1.16
CA MET A 8 8.37 -5.10 1.81
C MET A 8 7.80 -4.06 0.86
N VAL A 9 6.51 -4.15 0.55
CA VAL A 9 5.78 -3.18 -0.28
C VAL A 9 4.66 -2.53 0.55
N ASP A 10 4.59 -1.20 0.51
CA ASP A 10 3.55 -0.47 1.21
C ASP A 10 3.05 0.76 0.48
N ARG A 11 1.74 0.76 0.22
CA ARG A 11 0.92 1.86 -0.28
C ARG A 11 -0.54 1.40 -0.25
N ILE A 12 -1.42 2.14 0.41
CA ILE A 12 -2.85 1.87 0.37
C ILE A 12 -3.40 2.29 -1.00
N VAL A 13 -4.01 1.32 -1.68
CA VAL A 13 -4.64 1.48 -2.99
C VAL A 13 -6.04 0.86 -2.91
N PRO A 14 -7.09 1.67 -2.67
CA PRO A 14 -8.45 1.19 -2.72
C PRO A 14 -8.80 0.63 -4.11
N ALA A 15 -9.80 -0.26 -4.16
CA ALA A 15 -10.31 -0.72 -5.45
C ALA A 15 -10.91 0.46 -6.23
N ALA A 16 -10.66 0.49 -7.54
CA ALA A 16 -11.29 1.48 -8.41
C ALA A 16 -12.80 1.30 -8.44
N THR A 17 -13.51 2.40 -8.28
CA THR A 17 -14.96 2.54 -8.42
C THR A 17 -15.27 3.57 -9.51
N GLU A 18 -16.52 3.59 -10.00
CA GLU A 18 -16.98 4.61 -10.95
C GLU A 18 -16.79 6.04 -10.41
N GLU A 19 -17.00 6.22 -9.11
CA GLU A 19 -16.76 7.48 -8.41
C GLU A 19 -15.28 7.87 -8.49
N THR A 20 -14.35 6.97 -8.13
CA THR A 20 -12.92 7.28 -8.20
C THR A 20 -12.43 7.54 -9.62
N LEU A 21 -12.97 6.86 -10.64
CA LEU A 21 -12.61 7.10 -12.04
C LEU A 21 -13.12 8.46 -12.52
N SER A 22 -14.33 8.86 -12.09
CA SER A 22 -14.89 10.18 -12.36
C SER A 22 -14.05 11.27 -11.72
N GLU A 23 -13.67 11.11 -10.45
CA GLU A 23 -12.77 12.04 -9.74
C GLU A 23 -11.41 12.19 -10.43
N ILE A 24 -10.81 11.08 -10.87
CA ILE A 24 -9.55 11.10 -11.64
C ILE A 24 -9.73 11.88 -12.93
N ALA A 25 -10.81 11.62 -13.67
CA ALA A 25 -11.08 12.30 -14.94
C ALA A 25 -11.25 13.81 -14.76
N GLU A 26 -11.92 14.25 -13.68
CA GLU A 26 -12.05 15.67 -13.33
C GLU A 26 -10.71 16.32 -13.00
N LEU A 27 -9.86 15.65 -12.22
CA LEU A 27 -8.57 16.19 -11.78
C LEU A 27 -7.52 16.22 -12.89
N VAL A 28 -7.49 15.19 -13.74
CA VAL A 28 -6.50 15.04 -14.81
C VAL A 28 -6.97 15.70 -16.10
N GLY A 29 -8.29 15.85 -16.30
CA GLY A 29 -8.90 16.45 -17.49
C GLY A 29 -9.10 15.47 -18.65
N CYS A 30 -9.02 14.16 -18.40
CA CYS A 30 -9.30 13.12 -19.40
C CYS A 30 -9.82 11.84 -18.74
N GLU A 31 -10.73 11.13 -19.43
CA GLU A 31 -11.15 9.80 -19.02
C GLU A 31 -9.99 8.81 -19.17
N ASP A 32 -9.68 8.09 -18.09
CA ASP A 32 -8.69 7.00 -18.07
C ASP A 32 -9.33 5.75 -17.42
N PRO A 33 -9.70 4.73 -18.22
CA PRO A 33 -10.31 3.50 -17.68
C PRO A 33 -9.32 2.66 -16.86
N CYS A 34 -8.03 3.00 -16.87
CA CYS A 34 -6.98 2.35 -16.08
C CYS A 34 -6.53 3.21 -14.89
N GLY A 35 -7.20 4.34 -14.63
CA GLY A 35 -6.86 5.25 -13.54
C GLY A 35 -7.02 4.59 -12.16
N ILE A 36 -6.06 4.84 -11.27
CA ILE A 36 -6.04 4.33 -9.90
C ILE A 36 -5.75 5.45 -8.91
N ALA A 37 -6.65 5.63 -7.93
CA ALA A 37 -6.41 6.50 -6.79
C ALA A 37 -5.64 5.76 -5.69
N CYS A 38 -4.72 6.45 -5.04
CA CYS A 38 -3.90 5.89 -3.96
C CYS A 38 -3.41 7.00 -3.03
N GLU A 39 -3.03 6.63 -1.82
CA GLU A 39 -2.50 7.61 -0.88
C GLU A 39 -1.14 8.19 -1.32
N PRO A 40 -0.71 9.34 -0.77
CA PRO A 40 0.60 9.91 -1.04
C PRO A 40 1.77 9.08 -0.48
N PHE A 41 1.57 8.39 0.65
CA PHE A 41 2.60 7.54 1.26
C PHE A 41 2.95 6.37 0.35
N ARG A 42 4.24 6.02 0.30
CA ARG A 42 4.75 4.86 -0.42
C ARG A 42 6.08 4.44 0.19
N GLN A 43 6.27 3.14 0.36
CA GLN A 43 7.55 2.57 0.77
C GLN A 43 7.82 1.26 0.02
N TRP A 44 9.07 1.08 -0.38
CA TRP A 44 9.52 -0.17 -1.00
C TRP A 44 10.92 -0.50 -0.50
N VAL A 45 11.02 -1.60 0.25
CA VAL A 45 12.29 -2.12 0.77
C VAL A 45 12.59 -3.43 0.04
N ILE A 46 13.81 -3.55 -0.49
CA ILE A 46 14.19 -4.62 -1.42
C ILE A 46 15.50 -5.25 -0.95
N GLU A 47 15.56 -6.59 -0.94
CA GLU A 47 16.85 -7.27 -0.81
C GLU A 47 17.71 -7.05 -2.07
N ASP A 48 18.95 -6.59 -1.91
CA ASP A 48 19.83 -6.31 -3.06
C ASP A 48 20.49 -7.59 -3.61
N LYS A 49 19.68 -8.49 -4.17
CA LYS A 49 20.08 -9.81 -4.66
C LYS A 49 19.58 -10.02 -6.10
N PHE A 50 20.24 -9.40 -7.08
CA PHE A 50 19.87 -9.48 -8.49
C PHE A 50 20.98 -10.16 -9.32
N VAL A 51 20.61 -11.16 -10.13
CA VAL A 51 21.58 -11.91 -10.97
C VAL A 51 22.05 -11.15 -12.23
N ALA A 52 21.30 -10.15 -12.69
CA ALA A 52 21.54 -9.48 -13.96
C ALA A 52 21.36 -7.95 -13.85
N GLY A 53 21.85 -7.37 -12.75
CA GLY A 53 21.63 -5.97 -12.42
C GLY A 53 20.17 -5.64 -12.10
N ARG A 54 19.91 -4.36 -11.84
CA ARG A 54 18.59 -3.79 -11.55
C ARG A 54 18.59 -2.30 -11.86
N PRO A 55 17.43 -1.66 -12.04
CA PRO A 55 17.34 -0.20 -12.08
C PRO A 55 17.82 0.46 -10.77
N ASP A 56 18.18 1.74 -10.86
CA ASP A 56 18.54 2.59 -9.71
C ASP A 56 17.29 3.07 -8.96
N TRP A 57 16.44 2.14 -8.50
CA TRP A 57 15.19 2.46 -7.79
C TRP A 57 15.40 3.28 -6.51
N ASN A 58 16.61 3.26 -5.94
CA ASN A 58 16.98 4.12 -4.82
C ASN A 58 16.91 5.62 -5.17
N VAL A 59 17.09 6.01 -6.43
CA VAL A 59 16.89 7.39 -6.88
C VAL A 59 15.41 7.80 -6.80
N ALA A 60 14.48 6.84 -6.94
CA ALA A 60 13.05 7.05 -6.77
C ALA A 60 12.56 6.85 -5.31
N GLY A 61 13.48 6.56 -4.39
CA GLY A 61 13.21 6.40 -2.95
C GLY A 61 13.03 4.96 -2.46
N ALA A 62 13.34 3.93 -3.26
CA ALA A 62 13.39 2.56 -2.76
C ALA A 62 14.61 2.33 -1.86
N GLU A 63 14.48 1.47 -0.86
CA GLU A 63 15.54 1.15 0.10
C GLU A 63 16.12 -0.24 -0.20
N PHE A 64 17.42 -0.32 -0.42
CA PHE A 64 18.11 -1.60 -0.60
C PHE A 64 18.77 -2.04 0.69
N VAL A 65 18.46 -3.27 1.11
CA VAL A 65 18.96 -3.84 2.36
C VAL A 65 19.50 -5.25 2.12
N ALA A 66 20.25 -5.77 3.09
CA ALA A 66 20.72 -7.15 3.06
C ALA A 66 19.63 -8.15 3.50
N ASP A 67 18.74 -7.71 4.40
CA ASP A 67 17.66 -8.49 5.00
C ASP A 67 16.41 -7.61 5.15
N VAL A 68 15.30 -8.05 4.56
CA VAL A 68 14.01 -7.34 4.54
C VAL A 68 13.09 -7.74 5.70
N VAL A 69 13.35 -8.88 6.37
CA VAL A 69 12.44 -9.48 7.36
C VAL A 69 11.98 -8.50 8.44
N PRO A 70 12.84 -7.64 9.04
CA PRO A 70 12.39 -6.69 10.06
C PRO A 70 11.33 -5.69 9.55
N TYR A 71 11.44 -5.25 8.29
CA TYR A 71 10.51 -4.32 7.67
C TYR A 71 9.19 -5.01 7.32
N GLU A 72 9.25 -6.22 6.78
CA GLU A 72 8.08 -7.06 6.52
C GLU A 72 7.30 -7.32 7.81
N GLU A 73 7.97 -7.77 8.88
CA GLU A 73 7.30 -8.07 10.14
C GLU A 73 6.65 -6.83 10.76
N MET A 74 7.34 -5.68 10.76
CA MET A 74 6.78 -4.42 11.24
C MET A 74 5.51 -4.07 10.46
N LYS A 75 5.58 -4.07 9.12
CA LYS A 75 4.46 -3.69 8.25
C LYS A 75 3.29 -4.67 8.38
N LEU A 76 3.56 -5.97 8.31
CA LEU A 76 2.53 -6.99 8.37
C LEU A 76 1.81 -7.01 9.73
N ARG A 77 2.53 -6.79 10.84
CA ARG A 77 1.93 -6.82 12.18
C ARG A 77 1.25 -5.49 12.53
N MET A 78 1.93 -4.37 12.31
CA MET A 78 1.44 -3.06 12.77
C MET A 78 0.41 -2.45 11.82
N LEU A 79 0.61 -2.59 10.50
CA LEU A 79 -0.30 -2.02 9.51
C LEU A 79 -1.32 -3.05 9.01
N ASN A 80 -0.89 -4.18 8.44
CA ASN A 80 -1.86 -5.15 7.92
C ASN A 80 -2.68 -5.81 9.05
N GLY A 81 -2.07 -6.01 10.23
CA GLY A 81 -2.76 -6.52 11.41
C GLY A 81 -3.84 -5.58 11.92
N SER A 82 -3.53 -4.28 12.07
CA SER A 82 -4.51 -3.28 12.46
C SER A 82 -5.61 -3.11 11.40
N HIS A 83 -5.26 -3.11 10.11
CA HIS A 83 -6.25 -3.09 9.04
C HIS A 83 -7.22 -4.26 9.12
N SER A 84 -6.74 -5.47 9.41
CA SER A 84 -7.60 -6.65 9.55
C SER A 84 -8.55 -6.50 10.75
N PHE A 85 -8.04 -6.01 11.88
CA PHE A 85 -8.86 -5.71 13.06
C PHE A 85 -9.98 -4.71 12.74
N LEU A 86 -9.64 -3.58 12.12
CA LEU A 86 -10.58 -2.53 11.75
C LEU A 86 -11.59 -3.00 10.70
N ALA A 87 -11.15 -3.77 9.70
CA ALA A 87 -12.03 -4.28 8.66
C ALA A 87 -13.11 -5.20 9.22
N TYR A 88 -12.75 -6.19 10.05
CA TYR A 88 -13.72 -7.15 10.56
C TYR A 88 -14.64 -6.56 11.62
N LEU A 89 -14.09 -5.88 12.63
CA LEU A 89 -14.89 -5.30 13.69
C LEU A 89 -15.62 -4.04 13.25
N GLY A 90 -15.02 -3.23 12.37
CA GLY A 90 -15.65 -2.04 11.83
C GLY A 90 -16.86 -2.39 10.98
N TYR A 91 -16.74 -3.41 10.12
CA TYR A 91 -17.87 -3.88 9.32
C TYR A 91 -19.03 -4.37 10.20
N LEU A 92 -18.75 -5.15 11.25
CA LEU A 92 -19.78 -5.57 12.23
C LEU A 92 -20.36 -4.39 13.02
N GLY A 93 -19.58 -3.33 13.22
CA GLY A 93 -20.01 -2.06 13.81
C GLY A 93 -20.81 -1.16 12.87
N GLY A 94 -21.00 -1.55 11.60
CA GLY A 94 -21.76 -0.79 10.61
C GLY A 94 -20.94 0.25 9.82
N TYR A 95 -19.61 0.20 9.90
CA TYR A 95 -18.72 1.09 9.17
C TYR A 95 -18.38 0.52 7.79
N ALA A 96 -18.54 1.33 6.73
CA ALA A 96 -18.29 0.91 5.35
C ALA A 96 -16.82 1.04 4.96
N HIS A 97 -16.12 2.03 5.52
CA HIS A 97 -14.72 2.33 5.22
C HIS A 97 -13.86 2.35 6.49
N ILE A 98 -12.55 2.12 6.33
CA ILE A 98 -11.58 2.26 7.42
C ILE A 98 -11.58 3.70 7.96
N SER A 99 -11.73 4.71 7.10
CA SER A 99 -11.85 6.11 7.53
C SER A 99 -13.02 6.33 8.48
N ASP A 100 -14.14 5.64 8.28
CA ASP A 100 -15.31 5.75 9.15
C ASP A 100 -14.96 5.24 10.56
N THR A 101 -14.24 4.12 10.67
CA THR A 101 -13.79 3.58 11.96
C THR A 101 -12.86 4.54 12.71
N MET A 102 -12.06 5.34 12.01
CA MET A 102 -11.14 6.30 12.64
C MET A 102 -11.84 7.51 13.28
N THR A 103 -13.14 7.71 12.96
CA THR A 103 -13.97 8.73 13.60
C THR A 103 -14.51 8.30 14.97
N ASP A 104 -14.48 6.99 15.27
CA ASP A 104 -14.92 6.40 16.53
C ASP A 104 -13.73 6.22 17.50
N GLU A 105 -13.84 6.79 18.70
CA GLU A 105 -12.80 6.69 19.74
C GLU A 105 -12.57 5.25 20.22
N GLY A 106 -13.56 4.35 20.08
CA GLY A 106 -13.40 2.93 20.44
C GLY A 106 -12.50 2.14 19.48
N TYR A 107 -12.27 2.65 18.27
CA TYR A 107 -11.45 1.99 17.24
C TYR A 107 -10.09 2.66 17.01
N ARG A 108 -9.94 3.94 17.40
CA ARG A 108 -8.74 4.77 17.17
C ARG A 108 -7.72 4.63 18.30
#